data_AF-W4V3S2-F1
#
_entry.id   AF-W4V3S2-F1
#
_cell.length_a   1.000
_cell.length_b   1.000
_cell.length_c   1.000
_cell.angle_alpha   90.00
_cell.angle_beta   90.00
_cell.angle_gamma   90.00
#
_symmetry.space_group_name_H-M   'P 1'
#
loop_
_entity.id
_entity.type
_entity.pdbx_description
1 polymer ?
#
loop_
_entity_poly.entity_id
_entity_poly.type
_entity_poly.pdbx_seq_one_letter_code
_entity_poly.pdbx_strand_id
1 'polypeptide(L)'
;MLAEFAEKTGLLAMFEKKNIKSVVDYVIGVEVGLDTNARKNRSGTAMEMITELFIRRICSINNYRYLTQATSHKIKASFGYDVSVDKSERSFDFAIDNGQKLYLVETNYYGGGGSKLKSVAGEFSTLFNFIKKETPEHGFIWITDGKGWETAQKPLRESFDKVDYILNLDMVQKGILVDIISQGL
;
A
#
# COMPACT_ATOMS: atom_id res chain seq x y z
N MET A 1 -20.54 -5.60 -21.46
CA MET A 1 -19.08 -5.39 -21.50
C MET A 1 -18.64 -4.07 -20.87
N LEU A 2 -19.07 -2.88 -21.32
CA LEU A 2 -18.75 -1.62 -20.64
C LEU A 2 -19.69 -1.30 -19.47
N ALA A 3 -21.00 -1.44 -19.65
CA ALA A 3 -21.99 -1.20 -18.59
C ALA A 3 -21.77 -2.15 -17.39
N GLU A 4 -21.54 -3.43 -17.69
CA GLU A 4 -21.26 -4.45 -16.67
C GLU A 4 -19.93 -4.20 -15.92
N PHE A 5 -18.91 -3.68 -16.60
CA PHE A 5 -17.68 -3.25 -15.95
C PHE A 5 -17.92 -2.04 -15.04
N ALA A 6 -18.66 -1.03 -15.53
CA ALA A 6 -18.99 0.16 -14.77
C ALA A 6 -19.86 -0.16 -13.53
N GLU A 7 -20.72 -1.17 -13.64
CA GLU A 7 -21.53 -1.67 -12.54
C GLU A 7 -20.68 -2.43 -11.51
N LYS A 8 -19.87 -3.39 -11.97
CA LYS A 8 -19.02 -4.22 -11.10
C LYS A 8 -17.89 -3.46 -10.41
N THR A 9 -17.41 -2.37 -11.00
CA THR A 9 -16.41 -1.48 -10.40
C THR A 9 -17.01 -0.48 -9.42
N GLY A 10 -18.34 -0.40 -9.31
CA GLY A 10 -19.02 0.59 -8.47
C GLY A 10 -19.02 2.01 -9.07
N LEU A 11 -18.54 2.18 -10.30
CA LEU A 11 -18.52 3.47 -10.99
C LEU A 11 -19.94 4.02 -11.18
N LEU A 12 -20.91 3.16 -11.53
CA LEU A 12 -22.31 3.57 -11.63
C LEU A 12 -22.89 4.02 -10.29
N ALA A 13 -22.56 3.30 -9.21
CA ALA A 13 -23.00 3.65 -7.87
C ALA A 13 -22.43 5.00 -7.39
N MET A 14 -21.26 5.42 -7.88
CA MET A 14 -20.68 6.74 -7.60
C MET A 14 -21.47 7.88 -8.25
N PHE A 15 -22.00 7.67 -9.46
CA PHE A 15 -22.89 8.64 -10.13
C PHE A 15 -24.28 8.66 -9.50
N GLU A 16 -24.84 7.50 -9.14
CA GLU A 16 -26.16 7.40 -8.49
C GLU A 16 -26.20 8.10 -7.13
N LYS A 17 -25.12 8.01 -6.35
CA LYS A 17 -25.04 8.62 -5.01
C LYS A 17 -24.90 10.16 -5.02
N LYS A 18 -25.00 10.83 -6.17
CA LYS A 18 -24.89 12.30 -6.35
C LYS A 18 -23.61 12.95 -5.76
N ASN A 19 -22.58 12.15 -5.45
CA ASN A 19 -21.29 12.67 -4.97
C ASN A 19 -20.49 13.36 -6.08
N ILE A 20 -20.82 13.08 -7.35
CA ILE A 20 -20.23 13.74 -8.51
C ILE A 20 -21.31 14.61 -9.15
N LYS A 21 -21.23 15.93 -8.92
CA LYS A 21 -22.21 16.90 -9.46
C LYS A 21 -22.07 17.13 -10.97
N SER A 22 -20.89 16.86 -11.52
CA SER A 22 -20.58 17.00 -12.96
C SER A 22 -19.53 15.98 -13.34
N VAL A 23 -19.87 15.11 -14.30
CA VAL A 23 -18.93 14.15 -14.89
C VAL A 23 -17.79 14.89 -15.58
N VAL A 24 -18.13 16.02 -16.22
CA VAL A 24 -17.17 16.90 -16.87
C VAL A 24 -16.21 17.49 -15.85
N ASP A 25 -16.65 17.93 -14.66
CA ASP A 25 -15.75 18.46 -13.62
C ASP A 25 -14.89 17.37 -12.95
N TYR A 26 -15.36 16.12 -12.94
CA TYR A 26 -14.57 14.98 -12.48
C TYR A 26 -13.48 14.61 -13.50
N VAL A 27 -13.82 14.56 -14.79
CA VAL A 27 -12.88 14.29 -15.89
C VAL A 27 -11.91 15.46 -16.07
N ILE A 28 -12.42 16.69 -16.04
CA ILE A 28 -11.61 17.91 -16.02
C ILE A 28 -10.79 17.96 -14.74
N GLY A 29 -11.29 17.63 -13.55
CA GLY A 29 -10.49 17.56 -12.32
C GLY A 29 -9.40 16.46 -12.35
N VAL A 30 -9.60 15.41 -13.14
CA VAL A 30 -8.60 14.39 -13.47
C VAL A 30 -7.56 14.96 -14.46
N GLU A 31 -7.97 15.77 -15.45
CA GLU A 31 -7.09 16.43 -16.44
C GLU A 31 -6.34 17.67 -15.89
N VAL A 32 -7.04 18.62 -15.27
CA VAL A 32 -6.57 19.93 -14.76
C VAL A 32 -6.30 19.90 -13.26
N GLY A 33 -5.42 19.01 -12.82
CA GLY A 33 -4.98 18.92 -11.42
C GLY A 33 -4.42 20.23 -10.84
N LEU A 34 -5.30 21.12 -10.38
CA LEU A 34 -5.00 22.48 -9.90
C LEU A 34 -4.67 22.57 -8.42
N ASP A 35 -4.29 21.45 -7.80
CA ASP A 35 -3.51 21.49 -6.57
C ASP A 35 -2.61 20.25 -6.52
N THR A 36 -1.31 20.46 -6.79
CA THR A 36 -0.31 19.39 -6.86
C THR A 36 -0.12 18.68 -5.52
N ASN A 37 -0.47 19.32 -4.39
CA ASN A 37 -0.42 18.70 -3.07
C ASN A 37 -1.67 17.85 -2.81
N ALA A 38 -2.86 18.38 -3.12
CA ALA A 38 -4.10 17.63 -3.00
C ALA A 38 -4.18 16.44 -3.98
N ARG A 39 -3.51 16.51 -5.15
CA ARG A 39 -3.43 15.39 -6.11
C ARG A 39 -2.54 14.26 -5.61
N LYS A 40 -1.37 14.57 -5.03
CA LYS A 40 -0.42 13.59 -4.48
C LYS A 40 -1.01 12.84 -3.27
N ASN A 41 -1.74 13.55 -2.42
CA ASN A 41 -2.43 12.93 -1.29
C ASN A 41 -3.56 12.02 -1.77
N ARG A 42 -4.33 12.43 -2.81
CA ARG A 42 -5.38 11.59 -3.40
C ARG A 42 -4.86 10.30 -4.03
N SER A 43 -3.72 10.32 -4.72
CA SER A 43 -3.17 9.10 -5.33
C SER A 43 -2.59 8.14 -4.29
N GLY A 44 -1.99 8.66 -3.20
CA GLY A 44 -1.58 7.84 -2.06
C GLY A 44 -2.78 7.19 -1.38
N THR A 45 -3.82 7.97 -1.05
CA THR A 45 -5.06 7.45 -0.46
C THR A 45 -5.75 6.43 -1.36
N ALA A 46 -5.73 6.61 -2.68
CA ALA A 46 -6.27 5.62 -3.61
C ALA A 46 -5.47 4.31 -3.60
N MET A 47 -4.13 4.39 -3.52
CA MET A 47 -3.26 3.22 -3.40
C MET A 47 -3.53 2.44 -2.10
N GLU A 48 -3.61 3.14 -0.97
CA GLU A 48 -3.98 2.56 0.32
C GLU A 48 -5.35 1.89 0.24
N MET A 49 -6.36 2.58 -0.29
CA MET A 49 -7.72 2.03 -0.43
C MET A 49 -7.74 0.75 -1.27
N ILE A 50 -7.11 0.75 -2.45
CA ILE A 50 -7.06 -0.42 -3.34
C ILE A 50 -6.36 -1.58 -2.62
N THR A 51 -5.23 -1.30 -1.98
CA THR A 51 -4.47 -2.31 -1.24
C THR A 51 -5.31 -2.88 -0.09
N GLU A 52 -6.03 -2.04 0.65
CA GLU A 52 -6.92 -2.48 1.73
C GLU A 52 -8.03 -3.40 1.22
N LEU A 53 -8.60 -3.14 0.03
CA LEU A 53 -9.60 -4.04 -0.57
C LEU A 53 -9.07 -5.47 -0.74
N PHE A 54 -7.81 -5.59 -1.20
CA PHE A 54 -7.14 -6.89 -1.31
C PHE A 54 -6.83 -7.50 0.06
N ILE A 55 -6.23 -6.74 0.97
CA ILE A 55 -5.89 -7.20 2.32
C ILE A 55 -7.15 -7.70 3.05
N ARG A 56 -8.23 -6.91 3.04
CA ARG A 56 -9.51 -7.27 3.67
C ARG A 56 -10.07 -8.57 3.10
N ARG A 57 -10.02 -8.73 1.77
CA ARG A 57 -10.47 -9.96 1.11
C ARG A 57 -9.61 -11.16 1.53
N ILE A 58 -8.29 -11.01 1.52
CA ILE A 58 -7.34 -12.06 1.94
C ILE A 58 -7.61 -12.45 3.40
N CYS A 59 -7.74 -11.47 4.29
CA CYS A 59 -7.98 -11.72 5.70
C CYS A 59 -9.32 -12.39 5.95
N SER A 60 -10.38 -11.96 5.25
CA SER A 60 -11.70 -12.56 5.37
C SER A 60 -11.74 -14.01 4.89
N ILE A 61 -11.01 -14.36 3.83
CA ILE A 61 -10.99 -15.72 3.27
C ILE A 61 -10.18 -16.67 4.15
N ASN A 62 -9.05 -16.20 4.67
CA ASN A 62 -8.08 -17.04 5.39
C ASN A 62 -8.21 -16.94 6.92
N ASN A 63 -9.21 -16.20 7.42
CA ASN A 63 -9.40 -15.93 8.84
C ASN A 63 -8.18 -15.25 9.50
N TYR A 64 -7.55 -14.32 8.77
CA TYR A 64 -6.47 -13.48 9.29
C TYR A 64 -7.02 -12.17 9.85
N ARG A 65 -6.17 -11.45 10.58
CA ARG A 65 -6.52 -10.15 11.17
C ARG A 65 -5.67 -9.06 10.53
N TYR A 66 -6.21 -7.86 10.36
CA TYR A 66 -5.42 -6.72 9.91
C TYR A 66 -5.83 -5.42 10.62
N LEU A 67 -4.88 -4.49 10.68
CA LEU A 67 -5.07 -3.11 11.13
C LEU A 67 -4.68 -2.15 10.02
N THR A 68 -5.38 -1.01 9.97
CA THR A 68 -4.97 0.18 9.20
C THR A 68 -4.28 1.17 10.13
N GLN A 69 -3.31 1.95 9.63
CA GLN A 69 -2.61 2.97 10.43
C GLN A 69 -2.07 2.36 11.74
N ALA A 70 -1.29 1.29 11.57
CA ALA A 70 -0.86 0.36 12.59
C ALA A 70 0.40 0.87 13.29
N THR A 71 0.22 1.52 14.44
CA THR A 71 1.32 1.87 15.34
C THR A 71 1.74 0.67 16.17
N SER A 72 2.98 0.67 16.68
CA SER A 72 3.47 -0.38 17.61
C SER A 72 2.51 -0.61 18.79
N HIS A 73 1.93 0.46 19.33
CA HIS A 73 0.94 0.38 20.40
C HIS A 73 -0.35 -0.33 19.98
N LYS A 74 -0.92 0.02 18.81
CA LYS A 74 -2.14 -0.64 18.29
C LYS A 74 -1.91 -2.11 17.98
N ILE A 75 -0.74 -2.42 17.41
CA ILE A 75 -0.33 -3.80 17.10
C ILE A 75 -0.22 -4.60 18.40
N LYS A 76 0.45 -4.06 19.42
CA LYS A 76 0.56 -4.72 20.73
C LYS A 76 -0.81 -4.95 21.36
N ALA A 77 -1.68 -3.94 21.34
CA ALA A 77 -3.01 -4.03 21.94
C ALA A 77 -3.94 -5.01 21.21
N SER A 78 -3.89 -5.07 19.87
CA SER A 78 -4.85 -5.86 19.07
C SER A 78 -4.34 -7.27 18.77
N PHE A 79 -3.04 -7.42 18.53
CA PHE A 79 -2.42 -8.66 18.08
C PHE A 79 -1.45 -9.28 19.10
N GLY A 80 -0.93 -8.50 20.05
CA GLY A 80 -0.02 -8.98 21.08
C GLY A 80 1.47 -8.94 20.70
N TYR A 81 1.81 -8.58 19.47
CA TYR A 81 3.18 -8.46 18.98
C TYR A 81 3.87 -7.17 19.44
N ASP A 82 5.15 -7.26 19.80
CA ASP A 82 6.01 -6.11 20.05
C ASP A 82 6.75 -5.73 18.77
N VAL A 83 6.52 -4.52 18.27
CA VAL A 83 7.19 -4.03 17.05
C VAL A 83 8.15 -2.92 17.44
N SER A 84 9.45 -3.17 17.22
CA SER A 84 10.47 -2.13 17.29
C SER A 84 10.28 -1.17 16.12
N VAL A 85 10.27 0.13 16.42
CA VAL A 85 10.19 1.20 15.42
C VAL A 85 11.39 2.11 15.53
N ASP A 86 11.96 2.53 14.40
CA ASP A 86 13.10 3.43 14.30
C ASP A 86 12.78 4.85 14.83
N LYS A 87 11.48 5.19 14.86
CA LYS A 87 10.92 6.45 15.33
C LYS A 87 9.74 6.14 16.24
N SER A 88 9.66 6.80 17.39
CA SER A 88 8.66 6.54 18.45
C SER A 88 7.19 6.67 18.01
N GLU A 89 6.92 7.23 16.82
CA GLU A 89 5.57 7.50 16.32
C GLU A 89 5.28 6.85 14.95
N ARG A 90 6.11 5.89 14.48
CA ARG A 90 5.84 5.26 13.17
C ARG A 90 4.49 4.53 13.17
N SER A 91 3.69 4.83 12.16
CA SER A 91 2.42 4.19 11.85
C SER A 91 2.55 3.55 10.47
N PHE A 92 2.52 2.22 10.40
CA PHE A 92 2.49 1.51 9.13
C PHE A 92 1.12 1.64 8.49
N ASP A 93 1.04 1.69 7.16
CA ASP A 93 -0.26 1.74 6.48
C ASP A 93 -1.13 0.55 6.88
N PHE A 94 -0.55 -0.66 6.90
CA PHE A 94 -1.22 -1.86 7.39
C PHE A 94 -0.32 -2.75 8.24
N ALA A 95 -0.95 -3.52 9.12
CA ALA A 95 -0.33 -4.67 9.78
C ALA A 95 -1.25 -5.87 9.62
N ILE A 96 -0.72 -7.00 9.15
CA ILE A 96 -1.47 -8.23 8.87
C ILE A 96 -0.93 -9.34 9.75
N ASP A 97 -1.80 -9.96 10.54
CA ASP A 97 -1.49 -11.11 11.37
C ASP A 97 -2.14 -12.37 10.79
N ASN A 98 -1.32 -13.30 10.31
CA ASN A 98 -1.76 -14.58 9.78
C ASN A 98 -1.93 -15.69 10.85
N GLY A 99 -1.76 -15.34 12.13
CA GLY A 99 -1.79 -16.25 13.27
C GLY A 99 -0.44 -16.87 13.65
N GLN A 100 0.59 -16.68 12.81
CA GLN A 100 1.96 -17.16 13.05
C GLN A 100 2.97 -16.01 13.03
N LYS A 101 2.81 -15.10 12.07
CA LYS A 101 3.74 -14.02 11.74
C LYS A 101 2.97 -12.74 11.46
N LEU A 102 3.53 -11.62 11.93
CA LEU A 102 3.06 -10.28 11.60
C LEU A 102 3.77 -9.78 10.34
N TYR A 103 3.01 -9.24 9.40
CA TYR A 103 3.51 -8.55 8.22
C TYR A 103 3.16 -7.06 8.31
N LEU A 104 4.19 -6.22 8.31
CA LEU A 104 4.10 -4.77 8.29
C LEU A 104 4.12 -4.30 6.84
N VAL A 105 3.14 -3.49 6.44
CA VAL A 105 2.95 -3.10 5.04
C VAL A 105 2.99 -1.59 4.90
N GLU A 106 3.80 -1.11 3.96
CA GLU A 106 3.84 0.28 3.52
C GLU A 106 3.42 0.36 2.06
N THR A 107 2.63 1.38 1.71
CA THR A 107 2.13 1.56 0.36
C THR A 107 2.46 2.94 -0.18
N ASN A 108 2.73 3.04 -1.48
CA ASN A 108 2.84 4.34 -2.13
C ASN A 108 2.57 4.28 -3.63
N TYR A 109 2.18 5.44 -4.17
CA TYR A 109 1.98 5.62 -5.60
C TYR A 109 2.65 6.89 -6.08
N TYR A 110 3.39 6.80 -7.19
CA TYR A 110 4.06 7.93 -7.82
C TYR A 110 3.64 8.07 -9.29
N GLY A 111 2.72 9.00 -9.57
CA GLY A 111 2.33 9.31 -10.94
C GLY A 111 3.38 10.09 -11.75
N GLY A 112 4.36 10.69 -11.08
CA GLY A 112 5.45 11.46 -11.69
C GLY A 112 6.77 11.25 -10.95
N GLY A 113 7.87 11.52 -11.65
CA GLY A 113 9.23 11.34 -11.14
C GLY A 113 9.67 12.37 -10.10
N GLY A 114 10.91 12.23 -9.65
CA GLY A 114 11.58 13.23 -8.81
C GLY A 114 12.38 12.65 -7.64
N SER A 115 13.06 13.52 -6.91
CA SER A 115 13.94 13.15 -5.79
C SER A 115 13.21 12.43 -4.64
N LYS A 116 11.90 12.67 -4.48
CA LYS A 116 11.08 11.98 -3.47
C LYS A 116 11.13 10.46 -3.61
N LEU A 117 11.07 9.94 -4.84
CA LEU A 117 11.10 8.49 -5.09
C LEU A 117 12.40 7.87 -4.61
N LYS A 118 13.53 8.54 -4.87
CA LYS A 118 14.85 8.13 -4.38
C LYS A 118 14.92 8.15 -2.85
N SER A 119 14.38 9.20 -2.22
CA SER A 119 14.34 9.31 -0.76
C SER A 119 13.55 8.17 -0.13
N VAL A 120 12.39 7.83 -0.69
CA VAL A 120 11.51 6.80 -0.14
C VAL A 120 12.08 5.40 -0.35
N ALA A 121 12.71 5.13 -1.51
CA ALA A 121 13.46 3.90 -1.74
C ALA A 121 14.54 3.68 -0.67
N GLY A 122 15.31 4.72 -0.34
CA GLY A 122 16.33 4.67 0.72
C GLY A 122 15.72 4.50 2.12
N GLU A 123 14.66 5.24 2.43
CA GLU A 123 13.96 5.15 3.72
C GLU A 123 13.42 3.74 3.96
N PHE A 124 12.68 3.16 3.01
CA PHE A 124 12.08 1.85 3.18
C PHE A 124 13.11 0.73 3.18
N SER A 125 14.20 0.85 2.42
CA SER A 125 15.35 -0.06 2.55
C SER A 125 15.97 -0.01 3.96
N THR A 126 16.03 1.17 4.56
CA THR A 126 16.57 1.36 5.92
C THR A 126 15.62 0.79 6.97
N LEU A 127 14.32 1.06 6.82
CA LEU A 127 13.26 0.52 7.66
C LEU A 127 13.23 -1.01 7.63
N PHE A 128 13.31 -1.60 6.44
CA PHE A 128 13.40 -3.05 6.27
C PHE A 128 14.59 -3.64 7.04
N ASN A 129 15.79 -3.06 6.88
CA ASN A 129 16.98 -3.54 7.57
C ASN A 129 16.85 -3.40 9.10
N PHE A 130 16.19 -2.35 9.57
CA PHE A 130 15.90 -2.15 10.99
C PHE A 130 14.94 -3.22 11.51
N ILE A 131 13.82 -3.46 10.84
CA ILE A 131 12.84 -4.51 11.23
C ILE A 131 13.50 -5.89 11.21
N LYS A 132 14.27 -6.20 10.16
CA LYS A 132 14.98 -7.48 10.03
C LYS A 132 16.02 -7.70 11.13
N LYS A 133 16.61 -6.61 11.66
CA LYS A 133 17.59 -6.67 12.75
C LYS A 133 16.95 -6.74 14.14
N GLU A 134 15.91 -5.96 14.39
CA GLU A 134 15.33 -5.79 15.73
C GLU A 134 14.14 -6.73 15.99
N THR A 135 13.39 -7.11 14.96
CA THR A 135 12.26 -8.06 15.04
C THR A 135 12.23 -9.00 13.82
N PRO A 136 13.24 -9.89 13.66
CA PRO A 136 13.41 -10.75 12.49
C PRO A 136 12.24 -11.72 12.22
N GLU A 137 11.42 -11.98 13.24
CA GLU A 137 10.21 -12.78 13.15
C GLU A 137 9.11 -12.10 12.32
N HIS A 138 9.14 -10.77 12.18
CA HIS A 138 8.16 -10.01 11.40
C HIS A 138 8.56 -9.86 9.93
N GLY A 139 7.56 -9.80 9.05
CA GLY A 139 7.74 -9.52 7.63
C GLY A 139 7.54 -8.04 7.34
N PHE A 140 8.24 -7.52 6.34
CA PHE A 140 8.00 -6.18 5.82
C PHE A 140 7.70 -6.25 4.32
N ILE A 141 6.55 -5.71 3.92
CA ILE A 141 6.08 -5.69 2.53
C ILE A 141 5.93 -4.25 2.07
N TRP A 142 6.59 -3.91 0.97
CA TRP A 142 6.43 -2.61 0.34
C TRP A 142 5.63 -2.74 -0.97
N ILE A 143 4.44 -2.14 -1.02
CA ILE A 143 3.60 -2.15 -2.22
C ILE A 143 3.67 -0.79 -2.91
N THR A 144 4.17 -0.75 -4.13
CA THR A 144 4.46 0.48 -4.85
C THR A 144 4.03 0.40 -6.31
N ASP A 145 3.49 1.50 -6.85
CA ASP A 145 3.10 1.58 -8.25
C ASP A 145 3.23 3.01 -8.82
N GLY A 146 3.03 3.15 -10.12
CA GLY A 146 2.98 4.41 -10.84
C GLY A 146 4.18 4.69 -11.74
N LYS A 147 3.91 5.41 -12.84
CA LYS A 147 4.89 5.73 -13.90
C LYS A 147 6.08 6.56 -13.43
N GLY A 148 6.00 7.20 -12.27
CA GLY A 148 7.12 7.95 -11.70
C GLY A 148 8.38 7.09 -11.55
N TRP A 149 8.22 5.79 -11.26
CA TRP A 149 9.34 4.86 -11.14
C TRP A 149 10.11 4.64 -12.42
N GLU A 150 9.54 4.90 -13.60
CA GLU A 150 10.27 4.86 -14.88
C GLU A 150 11.45 5.84 -14.88
N THR A 151 11.34 6.94 -14.14
CA THR A 151 12.42 7.94 -14.00
C THR A 151 13.37 7.67 -12.83
N ALA A 152 13.04 6.70 -11.97
CA ALA A 152 13.76 6.36 -10.75
C ALA A 152 14.06 4.85 -10.64
N GLN A 153 14.24 4.19 -11.78
CA GLN A 153 14.46 2.74 -11.86
C GLN A 153 15.69 2.27 -11.07
N LYS A 154 16.79 3.04 -11.12
CA LYS A 154 18.04 2.69 -10.41
C LYS A 154 17.83 2.61 -8.88
N PRO A 155 17.33 3.66 -8.19
CA PRO A 155 17.00 3.58 -6.77
C PRO A 155 16.00 2.46 -6.41
N LEU A 156 14.98 2.24 -7.26
CA LEU A 156 14.02 1.17 -7.02
C LEU A 156 14.69 -0.20 -7.11
N ARG A 157 15.55 -0.40 -8.11
CA ARG A 157 16.33 -1.64 -8.28
C ARG A 157 17.24 -1.90 -7.08
N GLU A 158 17.95 -0.87 -6.60
CA GLU A 158 18.79 -0.97 -5.40
C GLU A 158 18.00 -1.39 -4.16
N SER A 159 16.70 -1.04 -4.11
CA SER A 159 15.81 -1.47 -3.02
C SER A 159 15.32 -2.90 -3.22
N PHE A 160 15.02 -3.31 -4.46
CA PHE A 160 14.69 -4.71 -4.79
C PHE A 160 15.82 -5.68 -4.44
N ASP A 161 17.08 -5.24 -4.52
CA ASP A 161 18.23 -6.07 -4.15
C ASP A 161 18.39 -6.22 -2.62
N LYS A 162 17.60 -5.49 -1.81
CA LYS A 162 17.73 -5.44 -0.34
C LYS A 162 16.46 -5.85 0.40
N VAL A 163 15.30 -5.37 -0.03
CA VAL A 163 14.00 -5.57 0.62
C VAL A 163 13.39 -6.86 0.10
N ASP A 164 13.02 -7.76 1.02
CA ASP A 164 12.55 -9.11 0.66
C ASP A 164 11.28 -9.07 -0.22
N TYR A 165 10.34 -8.17 0.07
CA TYR A 165 9.08 -8.07 -0.67
C TYR A 165 8.77 -6.65 -1.14
N ILE A 166 8.97 -6.41 -2.44
CA ILE A 166 8.46 -5.23 -3.14
C ILE A 166 7.47 -5.68 -4.22
N LEU A 167 6.23 -5.20 -4.16
CA LEU A 167 5.14 -5.61 -5.05
C LEU A 167 4.53 -4.39 -5.75
N ASN A 168 3.96 -4.60 -6.94
CA ASN A 168 3.04 -3.65 -7.56
C ASN A 168 1.59 -4.18 -7.51
N LEU A 169 0.61 -3.39 -7.96
CA LEU A 169 -0.80 -3.81 -7.87
C LEU A 169 -1.12 -5.01 -8.76
N ASP A 170 -0.45 -5.16 -9.91
CA ASP A 170 -0.60 -6.33 -10.79
C ASP A 170 -0.17 -7.63 -10.07
N MET A 171 0.95 -7.59 -9.34
CA MET A 171 1.42 -8.70 -8.51
C MET A 171 0.44 -9.04 -7.38
N VAL A 172 -0.09 -8.02 -6.71
CA VAL A 172 -1.12 -8.20 -5.66
C VAL A 172 -2.38 -8.84 -6.25
N GLN A 173 -2.85 -8.36 -7.41
CA GLN A 173 -4.01 -8.91 -8.11
C GLN A 173 -3.81 -10.36 -8.54
N LYS A 174 -2.58 -10.73 -8.91
CA LYS A 174 -2.20 -12.10 -9.29
C LYS A 174 -2.04 -13.06 -8.11
N GLY A 175 -2.23 -12.58 -6.87
CA GLY A 175 -2.21 -13.42 -5.67
C GLY A 175 -0.86 -13.51 -4.96
N ILE A 176 0.18 -12.82 -5.45
CA ILE A 176 1.52 -12.91 -4.84
C ILE A 176 1.50 -12.43 -3.38
N LEU A 177 0.69 -11.42 -3.06
CA LEU A 177 0.54 -10.94 -1.68
C LEU A 177 -0.02 -12.03 -0.74
N VAL A 178 -1.03 -12.79 -1.18
CA VAL A 178 -1.60 -13.87 -0.35
C VAL A 178 -0.62 -15.04 -0.23
N ASP A 179 0.15 -15.33 -1.28
CA ASP A 179 1.17 -16.36 -1.22
C ASP A 179 2.27 -16.03 -0.20
N ILE A 180 2.78 -14.79 -0.20
CA ILE A 180 3.76 -14.33 0.80
C ILE A 180 3.20 -14.43 2.22
N ILE A 181 1.97 -13.95 2.45
CA ILE A 181 1.35 -13.92 3.79
C ILE A 181 1.02 -15.34 4.27
N SER A 182 0.57 -16.23 3.39
CA SER A 182 0.06 -17.54 3.80
C SER A 182 1.15 -18.62 3.85
N GLN A 183 2.17 -18.51 2.98
CA GLN A 183 3.21 -19.53 2.81
C GLN A 183 4.54 -19.12 3.45
N GLY A 184 4.70 -17.86 3.83
CA GLY A 184 5.98 -17.36 4.39
C GLY A 184 7.13 -17.39 3.38
N LEU A 185 6.82 -17.37 2.08
CA LEU A 185 7.77 -17.19 0.98
C LEU A 185 8.60 -15.94 1.17
#